data_AF-A0A5E7UR25-F1
#
_entry.id   AF-A0A5E7UR25-F1
#
_cell.length_a   1.000
_cell.length_b   1.000
_cell.length_c   1.000
_cell.angle_alpha   90.00
_cell.angle_beta   90.00
_cell.angle_gamma   90.00
#
_symmetry.space_group_name_H-M   'P 1'
#
loop_
_entity.id
_entity.type
_entity.pdbx_description
1 polymer ?
#
loop_
_entity_poly.entity_id
_entity_poly.type
_entity_poly.pdbx_seq_one_letter_code
_entity_poly.pdbx_strand_id
1 'polypeptide(L)'
;MVRKTDRPRVQNPPAGDGHYITSRYMTDSELAEREARQTAYDDMLARQQAYENSLIKKPQQPMPDAKGCVFAKSCQLPDGVINHVSSTGFIPVEKLADFGELSLLGGRERDTAGNIPLKKVGGRNFPAEAGTLLLATTATASPGASAVSGASAVTGGAVAGALLGMVALLWPSSLGDSSLYTEEQLKSLEKGRTRVRLRLEQQADGTLKGYGYNTQTRSDWEMIPVIRFVKQGTQQVADFGNGAKLIWTPAVDPIKTTVIPPLESTPRVPQIWVYPPTEQADKIIVNPVYPPEYRDFILVFPANSGIRPLYIVLALEFDAASYHGKTDTSIKSKGPTNGQEALENSVQVKPTSPRRIGIDPETNELVVFDRTGGEVYHGHVRPWDKLHQDMKNALIKAKKVDNKGRILGDTK
;
A
#
# COMPACT_ATOMS: atom_id res chain seq x y z
N MET A 1 -33.03 -35.91 -4.11
CA MET A 1 -32.72 -35.94 -5.55
C MET A 1 -32.62 -34.51 -6.05
N VAL A 2 -31.42 -34.07 -6.45
CA VAL A 2 -31.19 -32.72 -7.03
C VAL A 2 -31.94 -32.63 -8.36
N ARG A 3 -32.75 -31.58 -8.56
CA ARG A 3 -33.50 -31.38 -9.80
C ARG A 3 -32.52 -31.20 -10.96
N LYS A 4 -32.84 -31.72 -12.15
CA LYS A 4 -31.97 -31.63 -13.35
C LYS A 4 -31.54 -30.20 -13.72
N THR A 5 -32.21 -29.17 -13.19
CA THR A 5 -31.94 -27.75 -13.42
C THR A 5 -30.72 -27.19 -12.68
N ASP A 6 -30.24 -27.83 -11.60
CA ASP A 6 -29.12 -27.30 -10.79
C ASP A 6 -27.75 -27.94 -11.10
N ARG A 7 -27.68 -28.79 -12.13
CA ARG A 7 -26.43 -29.45 -12.52
C ARG A 7 -25.56 -28.57 -13.42
N PRO A 8 -24.25 -28.47 -13.16
CA PRO A 8 -23.33 -27.79 -14.06
C PRO A 8 -23.32 -28.43 -15.45
N ARG A 9 -23.12 -27.61 -16.49
CA ARG A 9 -22.99 -28.07 -17.89
C ARG A 9 -21.54 -28.11 -18.31
N VAL A 10 -21.19 -29.10 -19.12
CA VAL A 10 -19.88 -29.26 -19.78
C VAL A 10 -20.09 -29.25 -21.29
N GLN A 11 -19.14 -28.69 -22.03
CA GLN A 11 -19.17 -28.72 -23.50
C GLN A 11 -18.91 -30.14 -24.00
N ASN A 12 -19.63 -30.53 -25.04
CA ASN A 12 -19.34 -31.77 -25.75
C ASN A 12 -18.08 -31.58 -26.61
N PRO A 13 -17.33 -32.66 -26.88
CA PRO A 13 -16.31 -32.66 -27.91
C PRO A 13 -16.91 -32.22 -29.26
N PRO A 14 -16.16 -31.53 -30.13
CA PRO A 14 -16.65 -31.16 -31.45
C PRO A 14 -17.04 -32.40 -32.25
N ALA A 15 -18.23 -32.41 -32.85
CA ALA A 15 -18.67 -33.46 -33.78
C ALA A 15 -19.28 -32.81 -35.02
N GLY A 16 -18.88 -33.27 -36.21
CA GLY A 16 -19.23 -32.66 -37.49
C GLY A 16 -18.33 -31.48 -37.87
N ASP A 17 -18.79 -30.69 -38.84
CA ASP A 17 -18.16 -29.56 -39.55
C ASP A 17 -17.84 -28.32 -38.67
N GLY A 18 -17.67 -28.50 -37.36
CA GLY A 18 -17.00 -27.55 -36.47
C GLY A 18 -17.79 -26.28 -36.11
N HIS A 19 -18.98 -26.09 -36.67
CA HIS A 19 -19.74 -24.84 -36.53
C HIS A 19 -20.75 -24.78 -35.38
N TYR A 20 -20.97 -25.86 -34.62
CA TYR A 20 -21.92 -25.88 -33.49
C TYR A 20 -21.31 -26.38 -32.18
N ILE A 21 -21.22 -25.49 -31.19
CA ILE A 21 -20.83 -25.84 -29.82
C ILE A 21 -22.07 -26.33 -29.08
N THR A 22 -22.13 -27.63 -28.77
CA THR A 22 -23.22 -28.21 -27.96
C THR A 22 -22.73 -28.47 -26.53
N SER A 23 -23.64 -28.40 -25.55
CA SER A 23 -23.32 -28.66 -24.14
C SER A 23 -24.31 -29.61 -23.50
N ARG A 24 -23.82 -30.47 -22.61
CA ARG A 24 -24.61 -31.42 -21.82
C ARG A 24 -24.45 -31.18 -20.33
N TYR A 25 -25.38 -31.69 -19.53
CA TYR A 25 -25.22 -31.73 -18.08
C TYR A 25 -24.10 -32.71 -17.71
N MET A 26 -23.35 -32.38 -16.65
CA MET A 26 -22.37 -33.31 -16.10
C MET A 26 -23.08 -34.57 -15.59
N THR A 27 -22.49 -35.71 -15.90
CA THR A 27 -22.88 -37.02 -15.36
C THR A 27 -22.55 -37.09 -13.87
N ASP A 28 -23.13 -38.06 -13.16
CA ASP A 28 -22.82 -38.30 -11.74
C ASP A 28 -21.33 -38.55 -11.50
N SER A 29 -20.69 -39.29 -12.40
CA SER A 29 -19.26 -39.60 -12.33
C SER A 29 -18.40 -38.35 -12.47
N GLU A 30 -18.71 -37.46 -13.43
CA GLU A 30 -17.95 -36.23 -13.64
C GLU A 30 -18.15 -35.21 -12.51
N LEU A 31 -19.33 -35.22 -11.87
CA LEU A 31 -19.59 -34.38 -10.70
C LEU A 31 -18.76 -34.87 -9.50
N ALA A 32 -18.73 -36.18 -9.27
CA ALA A 32 -17.92 -36.80 -8.21
C ALA A 32 -16.41 -36.55 -8.42
N GLU A 33 -15.91 -36.63 -9.66
CA GLU A 33 -14.51 -36.31 -9.96
C GLU A 33 -14.17 -34.83 -9.73
N ARG A 34 -15.13 -33.93 -9.97
CA ARG A 34 -14.94 -32.50 -9.74
C ARG A 34 -14.91 -32.18 -8.25
N GLU A 35 -15.84 -32.77 -7.48
CA GLU A 35 -15.86 -32.66 -6.03
C GLU A 35 -14.57 -33.23 -5.43
N ALA A 36 -14.11 -34.41 -5.87
CA ALA A 36 -12.86 -34.99 -5.41
C ALA A 36 -11.63 -34.09 -5.71
N ARG A 37 -11.57 -33.46 -6.89
CA ARG A 37 -10.51 -32.49 -7.22
C ARG A 37 -10.57 -31.24 -6.35
N GLN A 38 -11.77 -30.76 -6.03
CA GLN A 38 -11.97 -29.59 -5.19
C GLN A 38 -11.60 -29.89 -3.74
N THR A 39 -12.03 -31.03 -3.19
CA THR A 39 -11.62 -31.49 -1.86
C THR A 39 -10.10 -31.67 -1.76
N ALA A 40 -9.45 -32.26 -2.77
CA ALA A 40 -7.99 -32.40 -2.78
C ALA A 40 -7.26 -31.04 -2.81
N TYR A 41 -7.82 -30.04 -3.48
CA TYR A 41 -7.30 -28.68 -3.49
C TYR A 41 -7.47 -27.99 -2.13
N ASP A 42 -8.65 -28.12 -1.51
CA ASP A 42 -8.94 -27.54 -0.19
C ASP A 42 -8.08 -28.19 0.92
N ASP A 43 -7.87 -29.50 0.86
CA ASP A 43 -6.96 -30.24 1.76
C ASP A 43 -5.51 -29.79 1.62
N MET A 44 -5.05 -29.54 0.39
CA MET A 44 -3.71 -29.03 0.12
C MET A 44 -3.53 -27.61 0.70
N LEU A 45 -4.54 -26.75 0.54
CA LEU A 45 -4.56 -25.42 1.13
C LEU A 45 -4.56 -25.46 2.67
N ALA A 46 -5.34 -26.36 3.26
CA ALA A 46 -5.38 -26.55 4.71
C ALA A 46 -4.03 -27.04 5.28
N ARG A 47 -3.32 -27.92 4.57
CA ARG A 47 -1.96 -28.36 4.94
C ARG A 47 -0.95 -27.23 4.86
N GLN A 48 -1.04 -26.38 3.84
CA GLN A 48 -0.20 -25.19 3.72
C GLN A 48 -0.45 -24.20 4.86
N GLN A 49 -1.72 -23.94 5.19
CA GLN A 49 -2.12 -23.09 6.31
C GLN A 49 -1.61 -23.64 7.65
N ALA A 50 -1.68 -24.96 7.86
CA ALA A 50 -1.15 -25.61 9.06
C ALA A 50 0.37 -25.48 9.16
N TYR A 51 1.09 -25.61 8.04
CA TYR A 51 2.53 -25.41 7.97
C TYR A 51 2.91 -23.94 8.27
N GLU A 52 2.20 -22.97 7.71
CA GLU A 52 2.40 -21.55 8.00
C GLU A 52 2.10 -21.21 9.47
N ASN A 53 1.01 -21.73 10.03
CA ASN A 53 0.71 -21.60 11.46
C ASN A 53 1.78 -22.23 12.35
N SER A 54 2.43 -23.30 11.89
CA SER A 54 3.53 -23.94 12.62
C SER A 54 4.82 -23.09 12.60
N LEU A 55 5.06 -22.33 11.54
CA LEU A 55 6.16 -21.35 11.46
C LEU A 55 5.92 -20.17 12.42
N ILE A 56 4.66 -19.76 12.62
CA ILE A 56 4.26 -18.72 13.58
C ILE A 56 4.39 -19.19 15.04
N LYS A 57 4.35 -20.50 15.31
CA LYS A 57 4.36 -21.08 16.66
C LYS A 57 5.74 -21.45 17.23
N LYS A 58 6.85 -21.03 16.62
CA LYS A 58 8.18 -21.22 17.26
C LYS A 58 8.32 -20.26 18.46
N PRO A 59 8.57 -20.75 19.69
CA PRO A 59 8.71 -19.87 20.85
C PRO A 59 10.06 -19.13 20.80
N GLN A 60 10.02 -17.81 20.71
CA GLN A 60 11.18 -16.96 21.02
C GLN A 60 11.30 -16.76 22.54
N GLN A 61 12.53 -16.77 23.04
CA GLN A 61 12.86 -16.63 24.45
C GLN A 61 12.45 -15.25 25.01
N PRO A 62 12.14 -15.13 26.32
CA PRO A 62 11.54 -13.92 26.88
C PRO A 62 12.55 -12.78 26.99
N MET A 63 12.26 -11.64 26.34
CA MET A 63 12.84 -10.33 26.64
C MET A 63 11.96 -9.56 27.64
N PRO A 64 12.51 -8.59 28.41
CA PRO A 64 11.79 -7.85 29.45
C PRO A 64 10.57 -7.09 28.90
N ASP A 65 9.56 -6.89 29.76
CA ASP A 65 8.16 -6.63 29.40
C ASP A 65 7.92 -5.30 28.64
N ALA A 66 7.99 -5.34 27.30
CA ALA A 66 7.68 -4.24 26.37
C ALA A 66 6.17 -4.03 26.12
N LYS A 67 5.29 -4.61 26.94
CA LYS A 67 3.85 -4.74 26.65
C LYS A 67 3.04 -3.42 26.66
N GLY A 68 3.62 -2.32 27.14
CA GLY A 68 2.93 -1.02 27.29
C GLY A 68 3.27 0.05 26.25
N CYS A 69 4.48 0.05 25.69
CA CYS A 69 4.99 1.19 24.92
C CYS A 69 4.29 1.39 23.56
N VAL A 70 4.32 2.63 23.06
CA VAL A 70 3.84 3.04 21.73
C VAL A 70 4.88 3.91 21.03
N PHE A 71 4.90 3.87 19.70
CA PHE A 71 5.83 4.66 18.89
C PHE A 71 5.37 6.11 18.76
N ALA A 72 4.08 6.32 18.50
CA ALA A 72 3.46 7.62 18.38
C ALA A 72 2.07 7.57 19.03
N LYS A 73 1.72 8.63 19.76
CA LYS A 73 0.42 8.90 20.38
C LYS A 73 0.13 10.39 20.37
N SER A 74 -1.13 10.75 20.58
CA SER A 74 -1.54 12.15 20.71
C SER A 74 -0.88 12.79 21.94
N CYS A 75 -0.38 14.01 21.76
CA CYS A 75 0.14 14.86 22.83
C CYS A 75 -0.95 15.44 23.73
N GLN A 76 -2.22 15.28 23.35
CA GLN A 76 -3.37 15.69 24.15
C GLN A 76 -3.70 14.70 25.27
N LEU A 77 -3.10 13.50 25.24
CA LEU A 77 -3.27 12.48 26.26
C LEU A 77 -2.33 12.74 27.46
N PRO A 78 -2.77 12.47 28.70
CA PRO A 78 -1.90 12.50 29.87
C PRO A 78 -0.67 11.57 29.74
N ASP A 79 0.34 11.82 30.57
CA ASP A 79 1.53 10.96 30.68
C ASP A 79 1.13 9.52 31.01
N GLY A 80 1.80 8.55 30.37
CA GLY A 80 1.51 7.12 30.51
C GLY A 80 0.23 6.64 29.81
N VAL A 81 -0.67 7.54 29.38
CA VAL A 81 -1.97 7.18 28.81
C VAL A 81 -1.90 7.08 27.29
N ILE A 82 -2.06 5.87 26.73
CA ILE A 82 -1.91 5.66 25.27
C ILE A 82 -3.23 5.66 24.49
N ASN A 83 -4.37 5.66 25.18
CA ASN A 83 -5.71 5.60 24.59
C ASN A 83 -6.58 6.74 25.11
N HIS A 84 -7.53 7.17 24.30
CA HIS A 84 -8.59 8.05 24.79
C HIS A 84 -9.52 7.21 25.68
N VAL A 85 -9.83 7.71 26.87
CA VAL A 85 -10.75 7.05 27.80
C VAL A 85 -11.92 7.99 28.05
N SER A 86 -13.11 7.53 27.70
CA SER A 86 -14.36 8.27 27.92
C SER A 86 -15.43 7.31 28.43
N SER A 87 -16.19 7.74 29.44
CA SER A 87 -17.33 6.99 29.97
C SER A 87 -18.45 6.82 28.94
N THR A 88 -18.49 7.67 27.91
CA THR A 88 -19.45 7.58 26.80
C THR A 88 -18.88 6.88 25.56
N GLY A 89 -17.62 6.44 25.60
CA GLY A 89 -16.93 5.86 24.45
C GLY A 89 -16.54 6.86 23.36
N PHE A 90 -16.69 8.18 23.60
CA PHE A 90 -16.31 9.22 22.66
C PHE A 90 -14.79 9.29 22.49
N ILE A 91 -14.33 9.33 21.24
CA ILE A 91 -12.93 9.52 20.85
C ILE A 91 -12.90 10.69 19.84
N PRO A 92 -12.11 11.75 20.09
CA PRO A 92 -12.10 12.92 19.23
C PRO A 92 -11.44 12.66 17.87
N VAL A 93 -11.83 13.45 16.86
CA VAL A 93 -11.04 13.63 15.64
C VAL A 93 -9.93 14.63 15.97
N GLU A 94 -8.69 14.24 15.72
CA GLU A 94 -7.50 15.00 16.10
C GLU A 94 -6.73 15.47 14.86
N LYS A 95 -5.85 16.46 15.01
CA LYS A 95 -4.96 16.87 13.93
C LYS A 95 -3.75 15.95 13.92
N LEU A 96 -3.17 15.70 12.74
CA LEU A 96 -1.90 14.96 12.68
C LEU A 96 -0.79 15.63 13.53
N ALA A 97 -0.81 16.95 13.62
CA ALA A 97 0.11 17.73 14.45
C ALA A 97 0.06 17.37 15.95
N ASP A 98 -1.03 16.78 16.44
CA ASP A 98 -1.12 16.29 17.82
C ASP A 98 -0.27 15.02 18.02
N PHE A 99 0.00 14.26 16.95
CA PHE A 99 0.80 13.03 16.99
C PHE A 99 2.27 13.23 16.61
N GLY A 100 2.57 14.28 15.85
CA GLY A 100 3.92 14.56 15.41
C GLY A 100 4.02 15.57 14.27
N GLU A 101 5.25 15.86 13.87
CA GLU A 101 5.54 16.77 12.76
C GLU A 101 5.80 16.01 11.46
N LEU A 102 5.04 16.34 10.42
CA LEU A 102 5.11 15.69 9.11
C LEU A 102 6.10 16.41 8.19
N SER A 103 6.97 15.65 7.54
CA SER A 103 7.69 16.06 6.32
C SER A 103 7.22 15.19 5.16
N LEU A 104 6.90 15.83 4.04
CA LEU A 104 6.51 15.14 2.82
C LEU A 104 7.62 15.30 1.79
N LEU A 105 8.15 14.18 1.33
CA LEU A 105 9.22 14.13 0.35
C LEU A 105 8.72 13.43 -0.91
N GLY A 106 9.11 13.93 -2.07
CA GLY A 106 8.78 13.33 -3.35
C GLY A 106 9.84 13.61 -4.39
N GLY A 107 9.85 12.80 -5.44
CA GLY A 107 10.73 12.98 -6.59
C GLY A 107 9.95 12.95 -7.89
N ARG A 108 10.44 13.69 -8.88
CA ARG A 108 9.82 13.86 -10.21
C ARG A 108 10.65 13.24 -11.34
N GLU A 109 11.84 12.78 -11.01
CA GLU A 109 12.81 12.25 -11.95
C GLU A 109 13.55 11.05 -11.33
N ARG A 110 14.18 10.23 -12.17
CA ARG A 110 15.08 9.17 -11.75
C ARG A 110 16.52 9.58 -12.00
N ASP A 111 17.42 9.20 -11.08
CA ASP A 111 18.86 9.35 -11.25
C ASP A 111 19.42 8.34 -12.27
N THR A 112 20.72 8.40 -12.53
CA THR A 112 21.40 7.49 -13.47
C THR A 112 21.39 6.03 -13.03
N ALA A 113 21.13 5.75 -11.76
CA ALA A 113 20.97 4.42 -11.20
C ALA A 113 19.49 3.97 -11.15
N GLY A 114 18.56 4.80 -11.64
CA GLY A 114 17.13 4.52 -11.67
C GLY A 114 16.39 4.80 -10.36
N ASN A 115 17.06 5.35 -9.33
CA ASN A 115 16.42 5.72 -8.07
C ASN A 115 15.74 7.07 -8.20
N ILE A 116 14.75 7.34 -7.36
CA ILE A 116 14.02 8.60 -7.32
C ILE A 116 14.62 9.47 -6.21
N PRO A 117 15.30 10.59 -6.52
CA PRO A 117 15.79 11.50 -5.50
C PRO A 117 14.64 12.20 -4.80
N LEU A 118 14.56 12.07 -3.48
CA LEU A 118 13.48 12.64 -2.70
C LEU A 118 13.84 14.05 -2.23
N LYS A 119 13.02 15.03 -2.62
CA LYS A 119 13.11 16.43 -2.19
C LYS A 119 11.83 16.81 -1.46
N LYS A 120 11.90 17.88 -0.67
CA LYS A 120 10.72 18.37 0.04
C LYS A 120 9.63 18.77 -0.95
N VAL A 121 8.43 18.20 -0.75
CA VAL A 121 7.20 18.61 -1.41
C VAL A 121 6.20 19.22 -0.41
N GLY A 122 6.48 19.15 0.89
CA GLY A 122 5.89 20.06 1.86
C GLY A 122 6.00 19.60 3.32
N GLY A 123 5.23 20.24 4.20
CA GLY A 123 5.36 20.06 5.65
C GLY A 123 6.68 20.63 6.17
N ARG A 124 7.23 20.00 7.22
CA ARG A 124 8.55 20.31 7.80
C ARG A 124 9.68 19.93 6.83
N ASN A 125 10.80 20.64 6.90
CA ASN A 125 12.01 20.27 6.17
C ASN A 125 12.61 18.97 6.75
N PHE A 126 12.99 18.03 5.89
CA PHE A 126 13.95 17.00 6.30
C PHE A 126 15.28 17.72 6.58
N PRO A 127 15.88 17.56 7.79
CA PRO A 127 17.07 18.32 8.17
C PRO A 127 18.21 18.08 7.18
N ALA A 128 18.92 19.13 6.77
CA ALA A 128 20.04 18.98 5.84
C ALA A 128 21.18 18.16 6.47
N GLU A 129 21.33 18.29 7.79
CA GLU A 129 22.27 17.54 8.63
C GLU A 129 21.93 16.06 8.68
N ALA A 130 20.66 15.71 8.48
CA ALA A 130 20.24 14.32 8.37
C ALA A 130 20.69 13.71 7.03
N GLY A 131 21.12 14.51 6.05
CA GLY A 131 21.60 14.02 4.75
C GLY A 131 20.49 13.89 3.70
N THR A 132 20.64 12.94 2.78
CA THR A 132 19.74 12.78 1.62
C THR A 132 19.09 11.39 1.58
N LEU A 133 17.94 11.32 0.92
CA LEU A 133 17.16 10.10 0.75
C LEU A 133 16.87 9.86 -0.74
N LEU A 134 17.04 8.62 -1.18
CA LEU A 134 16.60 8.14 -2.51
C LEU A 134 15.60 7.01 -2.32
N LEU A 135 14.52 7.03 -3.10
CA LEU A 135 13.58 5.91 -3.18
C LEU A 135 13.97 5.02 -4.36
N ALA A 136 14.38 3.80 -4.07
CA ALA A 136 14.65 2.80 -5.08
C ALA A 136 13.44 1.86 -5.24
N THR A 137 12.92 1.79 -6.46
CA THR A 137 11.91 0.81 -6.88
C THR A 137 12.54 -0.05 -7.97
N THR A 138 12.51 -1.38 -7.85
CA THR A 138 13.12 -2.23 -8.88
C THR A 138 12.20 -2.29 -10.10
N ALA A 139 12.28 -1.29 -10.98
CA ALA A 139 11.77 -1.40 -12.34
C ALA A 139 12.72 -2.31 -13.12
N THR A 140 12.27 -3.49 -13.53
CA THR A 140 13.05 -4.30 -14.48
C THR A 140 13.02 -3.57 -15.83
N ALA A 141 14.15 -3.02 -16.24
CA ALA A 141 14.37 -2.67 -17.64
C ALA A 141 14.02 -3.90 -18.48
N SER A 142 12.96 -3.80 -19.27
CA SER A 142 12.60 -4.89 -20.19
C SER A 142 13.77 -5.10 -21.15
N PRO A 143 14.23 -6.35 -21.38
CA PRO A 143 15.27 -6.61 -22.36
C PRO A 143 14.71 -6.27 -23.74
N GLY A 144 15.11 -5.11 -24.27
CA GLY A 144 14.56 -4.50 -25.49
C GLY A 144 14.50 -2.96 -25.42
N ALA A 145 14.57 -2.36 -24.24
CA ALA A 145 14.76 -0.91 -24.10
C ALA A 145 16.24 -0.58 -24.25
N SER A 146 16.66 -0.23 -25.48
CA SER A 146 17.90 0.51 -25.67
C SER A 146 17.91 1.70 -24.73
N ALA A 147 19.03 1.95 -24.06
CA ALA A 147 19.25 3.12 -23.25
C ALA A 147 19.09 4.38 -24.12
N VAL A 148 17.88 4.93 -24.15
CA VAL A 148 17.65 6.29 -24.62
C VAL A 148 17.71 7.16 -23.38
N SER A 149 18.88 7.76 -23.15
CA SER A 149 18.98 9.00 -22.42
C SER A 149 18.10 10.03 -23.15
N GLY A 150 16.87 10.20 -22.70
CA GLY A 150 15.92 11.09 -23.35
C GLY A 150 14.51 10.90 -22.82
N ALA A 151 13.93 11.98 -22.34
CA ALA A 151 12.52 12.07 -21.97
C ALA A 151 11.61 11.45 -23.05
N SER A 152 10.92 10.35 -22.73
CA SER A 152 9.70 9.85 -23.37
C SER A 152 9.31 8.50 -22.75
N ALA A 153 8.07 8.18 -22.45
CA ALA A 153 6.83 8.84 -22.77
C ALA A 153 5.81 8.57 -21.66
N VAL A 154 5.45 9.60 -20.92
CA VAL A 154 4.20 9.62 -20.15
C VAL A 154 3.07 9.66 -21.18
N THR A 155 2.56 8.49 -21.58
CA THR A 155 1.50 8.34 -22.60
C THR A 155 0.08 8.30 -22.01
N GLY A 156 -0.07 8.79 -20.79
CA GLY A 156 -1.33 9.33 -20.26
C GLY A 156 -1.02 10.71 -19.70
N GLY A 157 -1.70 11.77 -20.19
CA GLY A 157 -1.28 13.17 -20.02
C GLY A 157 -0.58 13.47 -18.69
N ALA A 158 0.73 13.74 -18.75
CA ALA A 158 1.49 14.19 -17.59
C ALA A 158 0.90 15.54 -17.14
N VAL A 159 0.16 15.53 -16.04
CA VAL A 159 -0.14 16.79 -15.35
C VAL A 159 1.19 17.34 -14.87
N ALA A 160 1.53 18.56 -15.29
CA ALA A 160 2.73 19.24 -14.84
C ALA A 160 2.75 19.28 -13.30
N GLY A 161 3.66 18.53 -12.67
CA GLY A 161 3.83 18.50 -11.22
C GLY A 161 3.70 17.14 -10.53
N ALA A 162 3.26 16.08 -11.24
CA ALA A 162 3.11 14.74 -10.67
C ALA A 162 4.44 14.15 -10.16
N LEU A 163 4.39 13.50 -8.99
CA LEU A 163 5.51 12.81 -8.35
C LEU A 163 5.59 11.36 -8.86
N LEU A 164 6.80 10.92 -9.22
CA LEU A 164 7.11 9.52 -9.54
C LEU A 164 7.19 8.63 -8.29
N GLY A 165 7.47 9.24 -7.15
CA GLY A 165 7.53 8.55 -5.87
C GLY A 165 7.40 9.55 -4.72
N MET A 166 6.77 9.11 -3.63
CA MET A 166 6.51 9.94 -2.47
C MET A 166 6.66 9.15 -1.17
N VAL A 167 7.23 9.81 -0.17
CA VAL A 167 7.40 9.31 1.18
C VAL A 167 6.94 10.36 2.18
N ALA A 168 6.13 9.95 3.15
CA ALA A 168 5.76 10.79 4.28
C ALA A 168 6.53 10.35 5.52
N LEU A 169 7.19 11.30 6.20
CA LEU A 169 7.96 11.07 7.42
C LEU A 169 7.32 11.83 8.56
N LEU A 170 6.98 11.15 9.65
CA LEU A 170 6.42 11.75 10.85
C LEU A 170 7.42 11.59 12.00
N TRP A 171 7.89 12.71 12.54
CA TRP A 171 8.57 12.74 13.83
C TRP A 171 7.50 12.66 14.92
N PRO A 172 7.46 11.60 15.75
CA PRO A 172 6.52 11.55 16.86
C PRO A 172 6.69 12.75 17.79
N SER A 173 5.57 13.22 18.35
CA SER A 173 5.57 14.24 19.39
C SER A 173 6.53 13.87 20.53
N SER A 174 7.39 14.80 20.92
CA SER A 174 8.36 14.60 22.00
C SER A 174 7.69 14.87 23.34
N LEU A 175 7.13 13.83 23.96
CA LEU A 175 6.28 13.99 25.15
C LEU A 175 7.04 13.91 26.48
N GLY A 176 8.28 13.39 26.50
CA GLY A 176 8.96 13.02 27.75
C GLY A 176 8.22 11.94 28.55
N ASP A 177 7.30 11.23 27.88
CA ASP A 177 6.32 10.32 28.44
C ASP A 177 6.88 8.91 28.55
N SER A 178 6.59 8.23 29.68
CA SER A 178 7.04 6.86 29.98
C SER A 178 6.41 5.78 29.09
N SER A 179 5.38 6.11 28.33
CA SER A 179 4.68 5.22 27.40
C SER A 179 5.30 5.15 26.01
N LEU A 180 6.35 5.92 25.71
CA LEU A 180 7.02 5.85 24.41
C LEU A 180 8.11 4.78 24.39
N TYR A 181 8.31 4.13 23.23
CA TYR A 181 9.48 3.26 23.06
C TYR A 181 10.77 4.07 23.14
N THR A 182 11.81 3.49 23.76
CA THR A 182 13.18 3.98 23.60
C THR A 182 13.75 3.55 22.24
N GLU A 183 14.78 4.24 21.78
CA GLU A 183 15.47 3.88 20.54
C GLU A 183 16.07 2.47 20.64
N GLU A 184 16.59 2.11 21.81
CA GLU A 184 17.18 0.80 22.11
C GLU A 184 16.14 -0.31 21.98
N GLN A 185 14.92 -0.07 22.46
CA GLN A 185 13.82 -1.02 22.29
C GLN A 185 13.47 -1.20 20.81
N LEU A 186 13.35 -0.11 20.05
CA LEU A 186 13.00 -0.19 18.62
C LEU A 186 14.06 -0.94 17.79
N LYS A 187 15.33 -0.87 18.17
CA LYS A 187 16.41 -1.59 17.47
C LYS A 187 16.21 -3.11 17.48
N SER A 188 15.60 -3.69 18.53
CA SER A 188 15.40 -5.14 18.66
C SER A 188 14.00 -5.63 18.25
N LEU A 189 13.04 -4.73 18.04
CA LEU A 189 11.67 -5.08 17.72
C LEU A 189 11.49 -5.41 16.23
N GLU A 190 10.72 -6.46 15.92
CA GLU A 190 10.26 -6.72 14.55
C GLU A 190 9.03 -5.87 14.20
N LYS A 191 8.17 -5.62 15.18
CA LYS A 191 6.98 -4.76 15.08
C LYS A 191 6.89 -3.86 16.30
N GLY A 192 6.43 -2.64 16.10
CA GLY A 192 6.16 -1.68 17.17
C GLY A 192 4.70 -1.25 17.16
N ARG A 193 4.16 -1.01 18.35
CA ARG A 193 2.80 -0.49 18.52
C ARG A 193 2.77 1.00 18.13
N THR A 194 1.75 1.46 17.43
CA THR A 194 1.49 2.89 17.14
C THR A 194 0.02 3.23 17.36
N ARG A 195 -0.26 4.46 17.80
CA ARG A 195 -1.64 5.00 17.92
C ARG A 195 -2.09 5.79 16.71
N VAL A 196 -1.25 5.93 15.70
CA VAL A 196 -1.60 6.56 14.42
C VAL A 196 -1.16 5.70 13.24
N ARG A 197 -2.06 5.56 12.27
CA ARG A 197 -1.84 4.93 10.96
C ARG A 197 -2.25 5.93 9.89
N LEU A 198 -1.34 6.27 8.99
CA LEU A 198 -1.50 7.33 7.99
C LEU A 198 -1.52 6.75 6.58
N ARG A 199 -2.33 7.39 5.75
CA ARG A 199 -2.38 7.14 4.32
C ARG A 199 -2.29 8.47 3.58
N LEU A 200 -1.48 8.47 2.52
CA LEU A 200 -1.35 9.59 1.61
C LEU A 200 -1.52 9.10 0.18
N GLU A 201 -2.16 9.93 -0.63
CA GLU A 201 -2.57 9.65 -2.00
C GLU A 201 -2.26 10.87 -2.87
N GLN A 202 -1.83 10.62 -4.10
CA GLN A 202 -1.69 11.65 -5.12
C GLN A 202 -2.88 11.55 -6.08
N GLN A 203 -3.67 12.62 -6.15
CA GLN A 203 -4.81 12.73 -7.04
C GLN A 203 -4.36 12.95 -8.50
N ALA A 204 -5.25 12.72 -9.46
CA ALA A 204 -4.95 12.87 -10.89
C ALA A 204 -4.45 14.27 -11.27
N ASP A 205 -4.88 15.31 -10.56
CA ASP A 205 -4.45 16.71 -10.76
C ASP A 205 -3.10 17.06 -10.09
N GLY A 206 -2.43 16.07 -9.48
CA GLY A 206 -1.17 16.24 -8.75
C GLY A 206 -1.33 16.80 -7.33
N THR A 207 -2.56 17.07 -6.87
CA THR A 207 -2.81 17.42 -5.48
C THR A 207 -2.67 16.20 -4.57
N LEU A 208 -2.37 16.45 -3.29
CA LEU A 208 -2.13 15.41 -2.32
C LEU A 208 -3.30 15.36 -1.33
N LYS A 209 -3.82 14.15 -1.10
CA LYS A 209 -4.85 13.85 -0.11
C LYS A 209 -4.25 12.96 0.97
N GLY A 210 -4.64 13.16 2.22
CA GLY A 210 -4.18 12.33 3.31
C GLY A 210 -5.13 12.31 4.49
N TYR A 211 -5.21 11.17 5.14
CA TYR A 211 -5.98 10.97 6.37
C TYR A 211 -5.25 9.94 7.25
N GLY A 212 -5.58 9.95 8.54
CA GLY A 212 -5.10 8.97 9.48
C GLY A 212 -6.23 8.32 10.27
N TYR A 213 -5.95 7.16 10.84
CA TYR A 213 -6.77 6.55 11.87
C TYR A 213 -6.00 6.46 13.18
N ASN A 214 -6.70 6.77 14.27
CA ASN A 214 -6.27 6.41 15.60
C ASN A 214 -6.52 4.91 15.82
N THR A 215 -5.52 4.15 16.25
CA THR A 215 -5.66 2.70 16.41
C THR A 215 -6.42 2.32 17.70
N GLN A 216 -6.41 3.18 18.72
CA GLN A 216 -7.02 2.91 20.03
C GLN A 216 -6.74 1.47 20.51
N THR A 217 -7.78 0.66 20.71
CA THR A 217 -7.69 -0.73 21.17
C THR A 217 -7.73 -1.76 20.04
N ARG A 218 -7.62 -1.33 18.77
CA ARG A 218 -7.61 -2.22 17.61
C ARG A 218 -6.27 -2.92 17.45
N SER A 219 -6.16 -4.10 18.05
CA SER A 219 -4.94 -4.92 18.01
C SER A 219 -4.54 -5.36 16.60
N ASP A 220 -5.51 -5.45 15.68
CA ASP A 220 -5.28 -5.74 14.26
C ASP A 220 -4.63 -4.56 13.50
N TRP A 221 -4.68 -3.35 14.06
CA TRP A 221 -4.18 -2.11 13.43
C TRP A 221 -2.95 -1.52 14.13
N GLU A 222 -2.76 -1.80 15.41
CA GLU A 222 -1.76 -1.07 16.22
C GLU A 222 -0.32 -1.50 15.96
N MET A 223 -0.06 -2.72 15.47
CA MET A 223 1.29 -3.23 15.28
C MET A 223 1.77 -3.06 13.83
N ILE A 224 2.83 -2.27 13.63
CA ILE A 224 3.47 -2.06 12.32
C ILE A 224 4.92 -2.54 12.31
N PRO A 225 5.46 -2.93 11.13
CA PRO A 225 6.83 -3.42 11.06
C PRO A 225 7.85 -2.33 11.39
N VAL A 226 8.92 -2.72 12.06
CA VAL A 226 10.09 -1.88 12.32
C VAL A 226 11.17 -2.22 11.31
N ILE A 227 11.51 -1.24 10.48
CA ILE A 227 12.53 -1.31 9.44
C ILE A 227 13.75 -0.52 9.89
N ARG A 228 14.93 -1.10 9.69
CA ARG A 228 16.22 -0.49 10.05
C ARG A 228 17.00 -0.23 8.78
N PHE A 229 17.76 0.86 8.77
CA PHE A 229 18.84 1.00 7.81
C PHE A 229 19.96 0.01 8.10
N VAL A 230 20.39 -0.71 7.07
CA VAL A 230 21.51 -1.63 7.12
C VAL A 230 22.56 -1.17 6.13
N LYS A 231 23.82 -1.17 6.54
CA LYS A 231 24.94 -0.85 5.66
C LYS A 231 25.07 -1.90 4.55
N GLN A 232 24.98 -1.47 3.30
CA GLN A 232 25.20 -2.29 2.11
C GLN A 232 26.28 -1.60 1.26
N GLY A 233 27.52 -2.11 1.37
CA GLY A 233 28.69 -1.44 0.77
C GLY A 233 28.90 -0.05 1.37
N THR A 234 28.80 0.98 0.54
CA THR A 234 28.90 2.40 0.93
C THR A 234 27.55 3.04 1.27
N GLN A 235 26.45 2.34 1.04
CA GLN A 235 25.09 2.86 1.24
C GLN A 235 24.48 2.37 2.56
N GLN A 236 23.52 3.13 3.09
CA GLN A 236 22.62 2.68 4.14
C GLN A 236 21.26 2.41 3.51
N VAL A 237 20.76 1.18 3.62
CA VAL A 237 19.55 0.74 2.91
C VAL A 237 18.51 0.22 3.89
N ALA A 238 17.31 0.78 3.83
CA ALA A 238 16.12 0.28 4.50
C ALA A 238 15.24 -0.43 3.46
N ASP A 239 15.04 -1.74 3.63
CA ASP A 239 14.21 -2.56 2.74
C ASP A 239 12.81 -2.73 3.36
N PHE A 240 11.78 -2.29 2.63
CA PHE A 240 10.38 -2.34 3.07
C PHE A 240 9.65 -3.59 2.58
N GLY A 241 10.42 -4.54 2.03
CA GLY A 241 9.88 -5.66 1.29
C GLY A 241 9.29 -5.20 -0.04
N ASN A 242 8.88 -6.19 -0.85
CA ASN A 242 8.20 -5.95 -2.12
C ASN A 242 8.99 -5.09 -3.13
N GLY A 243 10.28 -4.86 -2.88
CA GLY A 243 11.24 -4.17 -3.74
C GLY A 243 11.17 -2.64 -3.70
N ALA A 244 10.53 -2.07 -2.69
CA ALA A 244 10.79 -0.70 -2.26
C ALA A 244 11.96 -0.68 -1.28
N LYS A 245 12.93 0.17 -1.56
CA LYS A 245 14.04 0.46 -0.66
C LYS A 245 14.21 1.96 -0.52
N LEU A 246 14.52 2.41 0.69
CA LEU A 246 14.98 3.76 0.94
C LEU A 246 16.49 3.70 1.15
N ILE A 247 17.22 4.50 0.38
CA ILE A 247 18.66 4.64 0.49
C ILE A 247 18.93 5.96 1.21
N TRP A 248 19.71 5.89 2.27
CA TRP A 248 20.11 7.04 3.06
C TRP A 248 21.60 7.30 2.91
N THR A 249 21.93 8.56 2.65
CA THR A 249 23.31 9.05 2.63
C THR A 249 23.44 10.11 3.71
N PRO A 250 24.21 9.88 4.79
CA PRO A 250 24.43 10.88 5.83
C PRO A 250 25.14 12.11 5.27
N ALA A 251 24.88 13.28 5.85
CA ALA A 251 25.62 14.49 5.51
C ALA A 251 27.10 14.34 5.92
N VAL A 252 28.02 14.72 5.03
CA VAL A 252 29.46 14.78 5.32
C VAL A 252 29.81 16.25 5.50
N ASP A 253 29.95 16.70 6.76
CA ASP A 253 30.20 18.09 7.20
C ASP A 253 29.15 19.16 6.78
N PRO A 254 28.39 19.77 7.70
CA PRO A 254 27.27 20.66 7.38
C PRO A 254 27.66 22.09 6.93
N ILE A 255 28.90 22.36 6.50
CA ILE A 255 29.33 23.72 6.14
C ILE A 255 29.21 23.96 4.62
N LYS A 256 28.21 24.79 4.27
CA LYS A 256 27.94 25.49 2.97
C LYS A 256 27.40 24.61 1.84
N THR A 257 26.43 25.03 1.03
CA THR A 257 26.03 26.36 0.53
C THR A 257 24.52 26.40 0.31
N THR A 258 23.87 27.50 0.68
CA THR A 258 22.49 27.79 0.27
C THR A 258 22.49 28.19 -1.20
N VAL A 259 22.34 27.22 -2.10
CA VAL A 259 21.80 27.51 -3.44
C VAL A 259 20.29 27.50 -3.28
N ILE A 260 19.65 28.66 -3.45
CA ILE A 260 18.19 28.76 -3.45
C ILE A 260 17.72 28.00 -4.69
N PRO A 261 17.07 26.83 -4.54
CA PRO A 261 16.54 26.13 -5.69
C PRO A 261 15.45 27.01 -6.34
N PRO A 262 15.23 26.87 -7.67
CA PRO A 262 14.11 27.52 -8.32
C PRO A 262 12.81 27.27 -7.55
N LEU A 263 11.92 28.26 -7.50
CA LEU A 263 10.56 28.08 -6.97
C LEU A 263 9.80 27.11 -7.87
N GLU A 264 9.97 25.82 -7.61
CA GLU A 264 9.12 24.79 -8.17
C GLU A 264 7.76 24.84 -7.46
N SER A 265 6.68 24.70 -8.23
CA SER A 265 5.33 24.59 -7.67
C SER A 265 5.31 23.46 -6.66
N THR A 266 5.16 23.83 -5.40
CA THR A 266 5.14 22.89 -4.29
C THR A 266 3.69 22.47 -4.09
N PRO A 267 3.34 21.17 -4.16
CA PRO A 267 1.99 20.72 -3.83
C PRO A 267 1.60 21.24 -2.44
N ARG A 268 0.39 21.78 -2.28
CA ARG A 268 -0.09 22.18 -0.95
C ARG A 268 -0.31 20.91 -0.13
N VAL A 269 0.43 20.77 0.98
CA VAL A 269 0.25 19.61 1.87
C VAL A 269 -1.12 19.74 2.53
N PRO A 270 -1.95 18.69 2.46
CA PRO A 270 -3.27 18.72 3.05
C PRO A 270 -3.15 18.81 4.58
N GLN A 271 -4.11 19.49 5.20
CA GLN A 271 -4.33 19.30 6.63
C GLN A 271 -4.83 17.86 6.84
N ILE A 272 -3.99 17.03 7.47
CA ILE A 272 -4.32 15.64 7.74
C ILE A 272 -5.05 15.54 9.07
N TRP A 273 -6.25 14.96 9.03
CA TRP A 273 -7.06 14.62 10.19
C TRP A 273 -6.86 13.15 10.57
N VAL A 274 -6.82 12.88 11.87
CA VAL A 274 -6.72 11.53 12.43
C VAL A 274 -8.07 11.19 13.05
N TYR A 275 -8.75 10.23 12.44
CA TYR A 275 -10.11 9.84 12.78
C TYR A 275 -10.13 8.68 13.79
N PRO A 276 -11.14 8.62 14.67
CA PRO A 276 -11.34 7.45 15.51
C PRO A 276 -11.71 6.23 14.67
N PRO A 277 -11.44 5.00 15.14
CA PRO A 277 -11.72 3.78 14.40
C PRO A 277 -13.20 3.37 14.57
N THR A 278 -14.14 4.26 14.20
CA THR A 278 -15.59 4.09 14.40
C THR A 278 -16.35 4.15 13.08
N GLU A 279 -17.52 3.51 13.02
CA GLU A 279 -18.40 3.57 11.84
C GLU A 279 -18.85 4.98 11.46
N GLN A 280 -18.80 5.92 12.40
CA GLN A 280 -19.11 7.33 12.12
C GLN A 280 -18.01 8.00 11.30
N ALA A 281 -16.74 7.67 11.57
CA ALA A 281 -15.63 8.14 10.75
C ALA A 281 -15.70 7.63 9.31
N ASP A 282 -16.21 6.40 9.12
CA ASP A 282 -16.40 5.77 7.81
C ASP A 282 -17.35 6.57 6.89
N LYS A 283 -18.24 7.38 7.47
CA LYS A 283 -19.17 8.24 6.70
C LYS A 283 -18.56 9.57 6.29
N ILE A 284 -17.43 9.96 6.89
CA ILE A 284 -16.75 11.24 6.62
C ILE A 284 -15.71 11.08 5.51
N ILE A 285 -14.97 9.97 5.53
CA ILE A 285 -13.97 9.67 4.50
C ILE A 285 -14.68 8.98 3.33
N VAL A 286 -14.63 9.58 2.14
CA VAL A 286 -15.17 8.96 0.93
C VAL A 286 -14.27 7.77 0.53
N ASN A 287 -14.85 6.57 0.45
CA ASN A 287 -14.20 5.30 0.07
C ASN A 287 -12.91 5.00 0.85
N PRO A 288 -12.97 4.92 2.19
CA PRO A 288 -11.79 4.72 3.01
C PRO A 288 -11.13 3.37 2.70
N VAL A 289 -9.80 3.39 2.68
CA VAL A 289 -9.01 2.16 2.79
C VAL A 289 -8.55 2.06 4.23
N TYR A 290 -8.57 0.86 4.78
CA TYR A 290 -8.23 0.61 6.18
C TYR A 290 -6.89 -0.11 6.30
N PRO A 291 -6.18 0.06 7.43
CA PRO A 291 -5.17 -0.91 7.83
C PRO A 291 -5.76 -2.34 7.79
N PRO A 292 -5.00 -3.36 7.36
CA PRO A 292 -3.54 -3.40 7.21
C PRO A 292 -3.03 -3.05 5.80
N GLU A 293 -3.86 -2.56 4.88
CA GLU A 293 -3.46 -2.26 3.49
C GLU A 293 -2.45 -1.10 3.36
N TYR A 294 -2.14 -0.42 4.48
CA TYR A 294 -1.21 0.70 4.51
C TYR A 294 0.23 0.18 4.38
N ARG A 295 1.05 0.98 3.70
CA ARG A 295 2.49 0.76 3.59
C ARG A 295 3.24 1.71 4.51
N ASP A 296 3.05 1.47 5.80
CA ASP A 296 3.61 2.27 6.87
C ASP A 296 4.44 1.45 7.84
N PHE A 297 5.48 2.10 8.36
CA PHE A 297 6.54 1.45 9.11
C PHE A 297 7.11 2.37 10.17
N ILE A 298 7.80 1.79 11.14
CA ILE A 298 8.74 2.52 12.00
C ILE A 298 10.11 2.38 11.36
N LEU A 299 10.75 3.51 11.04
CA LEU A 299 12.07 3.58 10.43
C LEU A 299 13.11 3.97 11.47
N VAL A 300 14.05 3.05 11.73
CA VAL A 300 15.14 3.23 12.68
C VAL A 300 16.43 3.56 11.93
N PHE A 301 16.99 4.74 12.21
CA PHE A 301 18.27 5.17 11.66
C PHE A 301 19.44 4.51 12.41
N PRO A 302 20.63 4.44 11.79
CA PRO A 302 21.82 3.93 12.47
C PRO A 302 22.13 4.72 13.75
N ALA A 303 22.71 4.05 14.75
CA ALA A 303 23.11 4.68 16.00
C ALA A 303 24.06 5.86 15.74
N ASN A 304 23.95 6.92 16.56
CA ASN A 304 24.74 8.14 16.45
C ASN A 304 24.52 8.96 15.17
N SER A 305 23.50 8.65 14.36
CA SER A 305 23.10 9.48 13.21
C SER A 305 22.57 10.86 13.62
N GLY A 306 22.21 11.06 14.89
CA GLY A 306 21.51 12.26 15.37
C GLY A 306 20.03 12.32 14.93
N ILE A 307 19.54 11.30 14.23
CA ILE A 307 18.16 11.22 13.74
C ILE A 307 17.41 10.21 14.59
N ARG A 308 16.40 10.68 15.32
CA ARG A 308 15.49 9.79 16.06
C ARG A 308 14.68 8.93 15.09
N PRO A 309 14.27 7.71 15.48
CA PRO A 309 13.36 6.88 14.68
C PRO A 309 12.12 7.65 14.22
N LEU A 310 11.68 7.38 12.99
CA LEU A 310 10.56 8.07 12.34
C LEU A 310 9.43 7.09 12.02
N TYR A 311 8.20 7.57 11.97
CA TYR A 311 7.13 6.85 11.28
C TYR A 311 7.21 7.21 9.80
N ILE A 312 7.12 6.22 8.91
CA ILE A 312 7.23 6.41 7.46
C ILE A 312 6.02 5.81 6.74
N VAL A 313 5.51 6.50 5.72
CA VAL A 313 4.55 5.98 4.74
C VAL A 313 5.18 5.98 3.35
N LEU A 314 5.02 4.88 2.62
CA LEU A 314 5.36 4.79 1.20
C LEU A 314 4.09 4.84 0.34
N ALA A 315 4.08 5.67 -0.70
CA ALA A 315 3.05 5.60 -1.74
C ALA A 315 3.39 4.46 -2.74
N LEU A 316 2.37 3.80 -3.30
CA LEU A 316 2.54 2.81 -4.37
C LEU A 316 2.87 3.52 -5.69
N GLU A 317 3.60 2.87 -6.61
CA GLU A 317 3.92 3.42 -7.93
C GLU A 317 3.17 2.66 -9.03
N PHE A 318 2.46 3.40 -9.88
CA PHE A 318 1.80 2.90 -11.09
C PHE A 318 2.62 3.27 -12.32
N ASP A 319 2.86 2.28 -13.18
CA ASP A 319 3.39 2.50 -14.52
C ASP A 319 2.36 2.08 -15.57
N ALA A 320 2.12 2.96 -16.54
CA ALA A 320 1.23 2.68 -17.65
C ALA A 320 1.99 1.82 -18.66
N ALA A 321 1.71 0.52 -18.66
CA ALA A 321 2.39 -0.40 -19.56
C ALA A 321 2.17 0.06 -21.01
N SER A 322 3.24 0.35 -21.74
CA SER A 322 3.21 0.92 -23.09
C SER A 322 2.44 0.09 -24.12
N TYR A 323 2.18 -1.19 -23.80
CA TYR A 323 1.45 -2.11 -24.64
C TYR A 323 -0.06 -2.15 -24.38
N HIS A 324 -0.57 -1.44 -23.38
CA HIS A 324 -2.01 -1.22 -23.17
C HIS A 324 -2.44 0.07 -23.87
N GLY A 325 -3.39 -0.05 -24.81
CA GLY A 325 -3.98 1.09 -25.51
C GLY A 325 -5.14 1.74 -24.74
N LYS A 326 -5.67 2.85 -25.26
CA LYS A 326 -6.85 3.54 -24.71
C LYS A 326 -8.18 2.80 -24.93
N THR A 327 -8.17 1.77 -25.76
CA THR A 327 -9.34 0.95 -26.09
C THR A 327 -9.00 -0.53 -26.00
N ASP A 328 -10.01 -1.36 -25.79
CA ASP A 328 -9.86 -2.80 -25.89
C ASP A 328 -9.50 -3.20 -27.32
N THR A 329 -8.70 -4.24 -27.43
CA THR A 329 -8.44 -4.97 -28.68
C THR A 329 -8.77 -6.43 -28.47
N SER A 330 -8.90 -7.21 -29.54
CA SER A 330 -9.17 -8.65 -29.46
C SER A 330 -8.14 -9.43 -28.65
N ILE A 331 -6.94 -8.87 -28.43
CA ILE A 331 -5.80 -9.52 -27.78
C ILE A 331 -5.50 -8.88 -26.42
N LYS A 332 -5.73 -7.57 -26.26
CA LYS A 332 -5.29 -6.80 -25.10
C LYS A 332 -6.40 -5.93 -24.56
N SER A 333 -6.55 -5.94 -23.24
CA SER A 333 -7.43 -5.02 -22.54
C SER A 333 -6.88 -3.60 -22.56
N LYS A 334 -7.79 -2.63 -22.51
CA LYS A 334 -7.52 -1.21 -22.29
C LYS A 334 -6.73 -1.00 -21.00
N GLY A 335 -5.80 -0.03 -21.02
CA GLY A 335 -5.13 0.47 -19.82
C GLY A 335 -6.02 1.45 -19.04
N PRO A 336 -5.93 1.50 -17.70
CA PRO A 336 -6.75 2.40 -16.89
C PRO A 336 -6.47 3.86 -17.23
N THR A 337 -7.52 4.70 -17.20
CA THR A 337 -7.39 6.14 -17.42
C THR A 337 -6.70 6.81 -16.24
N ASN A 338 -7.10 6.50 -15.00
CA ASN A 338 -6.50 7.01 -13.76
C ASN A 338 -5.77 5.91 -12.99
N GLY A 339 -4.76 5.30 -13.62
CA GLY A 339 -4.12 4.09 -13.09
C GLY A 339 -3.44 4.24 -11.72
N GLN A 340 -2.79 5.37 -11.45
CA GLN A 340 -2.17 5.66 -10.14
C GLN A 340 -3.23 5.75 -9.04
N GLU A 341 -4.30 6.51 -9.27
CA GLU A 341 -5.38 6.66 -8.31
C GLU A 341 -6.15 5.35 -8.07
N ALA A 342 -6.39 4.59 -9.14
CA ALA A 342 -6.99 3.26 -9.04
C ALA A 342 -6.09 2.27 -8.28
N LEU A 343 -4.76 2.37 -8.41
CA LEU A 343 -3.79 1.54 -7.68
C LEU A 343 -3.76 1.92 -6.19
N GLU A 344 -3.74 3.20 -5.87
CA GLU A 344 -3.81 3.65 -4.49
C GLU A 344 -5.10 3.14 -3.85
N ASN A 345 -6.24 3.31 -4.53
CA ASN A 345 -7.56 2.82 -4.10
C ASN A 345 -7.76 1.29 -4.19
N SER A 346 -6.74 0.53 -4.59
CA SER A 346 -6.86 -0.92 -4.75
C SER A 346 -6.70 -1.67 -3.43
N VAL A 347 -7.19 -2.91 -3.41
CA VAL A 347 -6.99 -3.88 -2.32
C VAL A 347 -6.21 -5.08 -2.83
N GLN A 348 -5.41 -5.68 -1.96
CA GLN A 348 -4.70 -6.91 -2.32
C GLN A 348 -5.70 -8.05 -2.54
N VAL A 349 -5.57 -8.77 -3.66
CA VAL A 349 -6.52 -9.85 -4.02
C VAL A 349 -6.45 -11.00 -3.02
N LYS A 350 -5.24 -11.37 -2.60
CA LYS A 350 -5.00 -12.37 -1.55
C LYS A 350 -3.60 -12.20 -0.93
N PRO A 351 -3.37 -12.66 0.32
CA PRO A 351 -2.10 -12.46 1.00
C PRO A 351 -0.87 -13.03 0.25
N THR A 352 -1.06 -14.11 -0.51
CA THR A 352 0.01 -14.82 -1.23
C THR A 352 0.31 -14.26 -2.63
N SER A 353 -0.43 -13.24 -3.08
CA SER A 353 -0.23 -12.65 -4.39
C SER A 353 -0.04 -11.15 -4.25
N PRO A 354 0.98 -10.56 -4.90
CA PRO A 354 1.11 -9.11 -4.94
C PRO A 354 0.01 -8.45 -5.79
N ARG A 355 -0.79 -9.23 -6.54
CA ARG A 355 -1.86 -8.72 -7.39
C ARG A 355 -2.86 -7.91 -6.56
N ARG A 356 -3.24 -6.75 -7.08
CA ARG A 356 -4.25 -5.87 -6.48
C ARG A 356 -5.42 -5.69 -7.45
N ILE A 357 -6.56 -5.31 -6.91
CA ILE A 357 -7.71 -4.89 -7.70
C ILE A 357 -8.29 -3.60 -7.12
N GLY A 358 -8.50 -2.63 -7.99
CA GLY A 358 -9.05 -1.32 -7.64
C GLY A 358 -10.19 -0.91 -8.55
N ILE A 359 -10.73 0.25 -8.24
CA ILE A 359 -11.78 0.92 -9.02
C ILE A 359 -11.21 2.29 -9.37
N ASP A 360 -11.23 2.64 -10.65
CA ASP A 360 -10.97 4.00 -11.10
C ASP A 360 -12.15 4.89 -10.67
N PRO A 361 -11.93 5.86 -9.78
CA PRO A 361 -13.03 6.61 -9.15
C PRO A 361 -13.72 7.57 -10.11
N GLU A 362 -13.10 7.94 -11.24
CA GLU A 362 -13.74 8.83 -12.21
C GLU A 362 -14.52 8.04 -13.27
N THR A 363 -13.93 6.94 -13.76
CA THR A 363 -14.49 6.16 -14.86
C THR A 363 -15.34 4.97 -14.40
N ASN A 364 -15.27 4.63 -13.11
CA ASN A 364 -15.90 3.43 -12.52
C ASN A 364 -15.41 2.11 -13.15
N GLU A 365 -14.23 2.13 -13.78
CA GLU A 365 -13.62 0.93 -14.37
C GLU A 365 -12.95 0.09 -13.27
N LEU A 366 -13.10 -1.24 -13.34
CA LEU A 366 -12.38 -2.15 -12.46
C LEU A 366 -10.98 -2.40 -13.04
N VAL A 367 -9.95 -2.16 -12.25
CA VAL A 367 -8.56 -2.22 -12.70
C VAL A 367 -7.84 -3.33 -11.95
N VAL A 368 -7.32 -4.30 -12.71
CA VAL A 368 -6.48 -5.37 -12.18
C VAL A 368 -5.03 -4.94 -12.29
N PHE A 369 -4.32 -4.97 -11.16
CA PHE A 369 -2.93 -4.56 -11.06
C PHE A 369 -2.01 -5.75 -10.89
N ASP A 370 -1.14 -5.93 -11.86
CA ASP A 370 -0.08 -6.91 -11.87
C ASP A 370 1.26 -6.26 -11.52
N ARG A 371 1.98 -6.85 -10.58
CA ARG A 371 3.29 -6.35 -10.16
C ARG A 371 4.39 -6.96 -11.03
N THR A 372 5.21 -6.12 -11.66
CA THR A 372 6.30 -6.57 -12.55
C THR A 372 7.64 -6.12 -12.00
N GLY A 373 8.16 -6.86 -11.02
CA GLY A 373 9.39 -6.50 -10.34
C GLY A 373 9.22 -5.28 -9.41
N GLY A 374 9.73 -5.40 -8.19
CA GLY A 374 9.63 -4.33 -7.20
C GLY A 374 8.20 -3.87 -6.91
N GLU A 375 8.03 -2.57 -6.74
CA GLU A 375 6.74 -1.93 -6.41
C GLU A 375 6.02 -1.31 -7.60
N VAL A 376 6.46 -1.62 -8.81
CA VAL A 376 5.83 -1.08 -10.02
C VAL A 376 4.65 -1.97 -10.38
N TYR A 377 3.47 -1.35 -10.43
CA TYR A 377 2.24 -2.01 -10.85
C TYR A 377 1.81 -1.57 -12.23
N HIS A 378 1.47 -2.54 -13.06
CA HIS A 378 0.80 -2.34 -14.33
C HIS A 378 -0.68 -2.69 -14.19
N GLY A 379 -1.54 -1.79 -14.66
CA GLY A 379 -2.98 -1.95 -14.57
C GLY A 379 -3.58 -2.27 -15.92
N HIS A 380 -4.62 -3.09 -15.92
CA HIS A 380 -5.49 -3.27 -17.07
C HIS A 380 -6.95 -3.33 -16.63
N VAL A 381 -7.82 -2.75 -17.44
CA VAL A 381 -9.26 -2.70 -17.16
C VAL A 381 -9.87 -4.08 -17.44
N ARG A 382 -10.75 -4.53 -16.54
CA ARG A 382 -11.50 -5.79 -16.71
C ARG A 382 -12.96 -5.61 -16.31
N PRO A 383 -13.93 -6.03 -17.13
CA PRO A 383 -15.32 -6.02 -16.72
C PRO A 383 -15.59 -7.08 -15.64
N TRP A 384 -16.63 -6.85 -14.83
CA TRP A 384 -16.96 -7.67 -13.66
C TRP A 384 -17.12 -9.16 -13.99
N ASP A 385 -17.78 -9.50 -15.11
CA ASP A 385 -18.01 -10.88 -15.53
C ASP A 385 -16.71 -11.63 -15.87
N LYS A 386 -15.65 -10.90 -16.26
CA LYS A 386 -14.32 -11.45 -16.58
C LYS A 386 -13.37 -11.48 -15.39
N LEU A 387 -13.76 -10.96 -14.22
CA LEU A 387 -12.95 -11.07 -13.02
C LEU A 387 -12.98 -12.49 -12.45
N HIS A 388 -11.81 -12.97 -12.05
CA HIS A 388 -11.67 -14.16 -11.20
C HIS A 388 -12.42 -13.98 -9.87
N GLN A 389 -12.92 -15.07 -9.29
CA GLN A 389 -13.74 -15.02 -8.09
C GLN A 389 -13.01 -14.40 -6.90
N ASP A 390 -11.71 -14.67 -6.73
CA ASP A 390 -10.89 -14.06 -5.67
C ASP A 390 -10.88 -12.52 -5.75
N MET A 391 -10.84 -11.97 -6.97
CA MET A 391 -10.84 -10.52 -7.19
C MET A 391 -12.19 -9.92 -6.85
N LYS A 392 -13.29 -10.60 -7.21
CA LYS A 392 -14.65 -10.22 -6.81
C LYS A 392 -14.80 -10.23 -5.29
N ASN A 393 -14.34 -11.30 -4.65
CA ASN A 393 -14.39 -11.46 -3.19
C ASN A 393 -13.58 -10.37 -2.48
N ALA A 394 -12.41 -9.99 -3.01
CA ALA A 394 -11.60 -8.92 -2.45
C ALA A 394 -12.34 -7.57 -2.48
N LEU A 395 -12.96 -7.21 -3.60
CA LEU A 395 -13.75 -5.97 -3.72
C LEU A 395 -15.00 -5.97 -2.80
N ILE A 396 -15.72 -7.10 -2.73
CA ILE A 396 -16.90 -7.25 -1.85
C ILE A 396 -16.49 -7.16 -0.38
N LYS A 397 -15.44 -7.87 0.03
CA LYS A 397 -14.92 -7.83 1.41
C LYS A 397 -14.46 -6.44 1.82
N ALA A 398 -13.87 -5.70 0.88
CA ALA A 398 -13.49 -4.31 1.05
C ALA A 398 -14.66 -3.33 1.00
N LYS A 399 -15.90 -3.81 0.84
CA LYS A 399 -17.13 -3.00 0.69
C LYS A 399 -17.06 -1.97 -0.44
N LYS A 400 -16.27 -2.25 -1.49
CA LYS A 400 -16.16 -1.40 -2.69
C LYS A 400 -17.26 -1.68 -3.71
N VAL A 401 -17.79 -2.90 -3.72
CA VAL A 401 -18.89 -3.33 -4.58
C VAL A 401 -19.86 -4.22 -3.81
N ASP A 402 -21.09 -4.35 -4.31
CA ASP A 402 -22.04 -5.35 -3.83
C ASP A 402 -21.82 -6.74 -4.46
N ASN A 403 -22.61 -7.72 -4.04
CA ASN A 403 -22.53 -9.10 -4.54
C ASN A 403 -22.80 -9.23 -6.06
N LYS A 404 -23.33 -8.20 -6.71
CA LYS A 404 -23.60 -8.14 -8.15
C LYS A 404 -22.53 -7.36 -8.91
N GLY A 405 -21.51 -6.84 -8.23
CA GLY A 405 -20.46 -6.03 -8.84
C GLY A 405 -20.83 -4.57 -9.04
N ARG A 406 -21.93 -4.09 -8.44
CA ARG A 406 -22.29 -2.66 -8.46
C ARG A 406 -21.43 -1.91 -7.46
N ILE A 407 -20.82 -0.82 -7.90
CA ILE A 407 -19.92 0.00 -7.09
C ILE A 407 -20.73 0.68 -5.98
N LEU A 408 -20.23 0.60 -4.75
CA LEU A 408 -20.86 1.17 -3.57
C LEU A 408 -20.30 2.58 -3.32
N GLY A 409 -21.18 3.52 -2.93
CA GLY A 409 -20.79 4.90 -2.64
C GLY A 409 -20.64 5.81 -3.86
N ASP A 410 -20.93 5.32 -5.07
CA ASP A 410 -20.97 6.13 -6.28
C ASP A 410 -22.31 6.88 -6.35
N THR A 411 -22.27 8.17 -6.03
CA THR A 411 -23.36 9.11 -6.30
C THR A 411 -23.05 9.83 -7.62
N LYS A 412 -23.25 9.15 -8.75
CA LYS A 412 -23.50 9.83 -10.02
C LYS A 412 -24.99 9.89 -10.28
#